data_AF-A0A3P1YCY7-F1
#
_entry.id   AF-A0A3P1YCY7-F1
#
_cell.length_a   1.000
_cell.length_b   1.000
_cell.length_c   1.000
_cell.angle_alpha   90.00
_cell.angle_beta   90.00
_cell.angle_gamma   90.00
#
_symmetry.space_group_name_H-M   'P 1'
#
loop_
_entity.id
_entity.type
_entity.pdbx_description
1 polymer ?
#
loop_
_entity_poly.entity_id
_entity_poly.type
_entity_poly.pdbx_seq_one_letter_code
_entity_poly.pdbx_strand_id
1 'polypeptide(L)'
;MKRSVEITDNSFFSIFADAVLLYDLALSESNDYIRRVLSKSSILSVNYALEAAVNSFLESVDLNSKISNQVDRFSTLDKFDFILQWHKGISLPRGEKETQVVKRLIELRNNLVHPKVKTTRLDVMTSRSDGEFLYCHKADVSGSFDICKITKMTLDSSSYSPADSLIALQSLVAFLNKFIEGWWGIDLR
;
A
#
# COMPACT_ATOMS: atom_id res chain seq x y z
N MET A 1 27.23 33.93 5.46
CA MET A 1 28.01 32.82 4.88
C MET A 1 27.04 31.82 4.26
N LYS A 2 27.03 31.70 2.92
CA LYS A 2 26.24 30.68 2.21
C LYS A 2 27.15 29.48 1.96
N ARG A 3 26.71 28.28 2.36
CA ARG A 3 27.41 27.01 2.13
C ARG A 3 26.48 26.08 1.36
N SER A 4 27.03 25.32 0.42
CA SER A 4 26.33 24.24 -0.27
C SER A 4 26.52 22.96 0.52
N VAL A 5 25.45 22.21 0.72
CA VAL A 5 25.48 20.88 1.35
C VAL A 5 24.75 19.94 0.40
N GLU A 6 25.33 18.77 0.17
CA GLU A 6 24.70 17.70 -0.58
C GLU A 6 23.86 16.85 0.39
N ILE A 7 22.59 16.66 0.06
CA ILE A 7 21.64 15.89 0.86
C ILE A 7 21.07 14.82 -0.06
N THR A 8 21.27 13.56 0.30
CA THR A 8 20.61 12.42 -0.33
C THR A 8 19.27 12.21 0.37
N ASP A 9 18.17 12.46 -0.35
CA ASP A 9 16.81 12.35 0.19
C ASP A 9 16.03 11.23 -0.49
N ASN A 10 15.19 10.57 0.28
CA ASN A 10 14.18 9.64 -0.21
C ASN A 10 12.86 9.94 0.50
N SER A 11 11.77 9.95 -0.27
CA SER A 11 10.46 10.37 0.21
C SER A 11 9.75 9.35 1.13
N PHE A 12 10.41 8.28 1.60
CA PHE A 12 9.80 7.27 2.45
C PHE A 12 9.11 7.88 3.67
N PHE A 13 9.82 8.69 4.46
CA PHE A 13 9.27 9.26 5.70
C PHE A 13 8.12 10.22 5.44
N SER A 14 8.22 11.04 4.38
CA SER A 14 7.13 11.96 4.02
C SER A 14 5.89 11.19 3.57
N ILE A 15 6.05 10.20 2.68
CA ILE A 15 4.94 9.37 2.19
C ILE A 15 4.32 8.56 3.32
N PHE A 16 5.12 8.03 4.24
CA PHE A 16 4.60 7.29 5.39
C PHE A 16 3.85 8.22 6.36
N ALA A 17 4.37 9.42 6.61
CA ALA A 17 3.66 10.43 7.42
C ALA A 17 2.32 10.83 6.79
N ASP A 18 2.28 11.01 5.47
CA ASP A 18 1.03 11.26 4.73
C ASP A 18 0.05 10.09 4.88
N ALA A 19 0.54 8.84 4.80
CA ALA A 19 -0.30 7.66 4.98
C ALA A 19 -0.95 7.61 6.37
N VAL A 20 -0.21 7.98 7.42
CA VAL A 20 -0.72 8.07 8.80
C VAL A 20 -1.73 9.22 8.92
N LEU A 21 -1.42 10.41 8.39
CA LEU A 21 -2.33 11.55 8.40
C LEU A 21 -3.66 11.23 7.70
N LEU A 22 -3.61 10.57 6.54
CA LEU A 22 -4.81 10.15 5.81
C LEU A 22 -5.67 9.18 6.61
N TYR A 23 -5.04 8.28 7.37
CA TYR A 23 -5.74 7.39 8.28
C TYR A 23 -6.41 8.14 9.44
N ASP A 24 -5.69 9.08 10.09
CA ASP A 24 -6.22 9.88 11.19
C ASP A 24 -7.41 10.74 10.72
N LEU A 25 -7.28 11.37 9.55
CA LEU A 25 -8.39 12.10 8.94
C LEU A 25 -9.58 11.19 8.69
N ALA A 26 -9.36 9.97 8.18
CA ALA A 26 -10.43 9.00 7.96
C ALA A 26 -11.14 8.58 9.26
N LEU A 27 -10.43 8.48 10.38
CA LEU A 27 -11.04 8.19 11.69
C LEU A 27 -11.97 9.31 12.16
N SER A 28 -11.58 10.56 11.92
CA SER A 28 -12.35 11.74 12.33
C SER A 28 -13.51 12.10 11.39
N GLU A 29 -13.56 11.48 10.20
CA GLU A 29 -14.52 11.84 9.17
C GLU A 29 -15.89 11.18 9.36
N SER A 30 -16.92 12.02 9.37
CA SER A 30 -18.33 11.63 9.49
C SER A 30 -18.94 11.21 8.16
N ASN A 31 -18.47 11.80 7.05
CA ASN A 31 -18.96 11.48 5.72
C ASN A 31 -18.35 10.16 5.24
N ASP A 32 -19.21 9.14 5.11
CA ASP A 32 -18.81 7.80 4.68
C ASP A 32 -18.03 7.75 3.36
N TYR A 33 -18.38 8.60 2.37
CA TYR A 33 -17.67 8.64 1.09
C TYR A 33 -16.26 9.20 1.27
N ILE A 34 -16.12 10.35 1.94
CA ILE A 34 -14.82 10.96 2.20
C ILE A 34 -13.95 10.02 3.05
N ARG A 35 -14.52 9.41 4.09
CA ARG A 35 -13.84 8.41 4.94
C ARG A 35 -13.24 7.26 4.12
N ARG A 36 -14.00 6.72 3.15
CA ARG A 36 -13.52 5.64 2.26
C ARG A 36 -12.41 6.14 1.33
N VAL A 37 -12.55 7.34 0.78
CA VAL A 37 -11.52 7.96 -0.07
C VAL A 37 -10.22 8.15 0.70
N LEU A 38 -10.27 8.72 1.90
CA LEU A 38 -9.11 8.90 2.77
C LEU A 38 -8.46 7.57 3.13
N SER A 39 -9.26 6.57 3.51
CA SER A 39 -8.79 5.21 3.82
C SER A 39 -8.07 4.57 2.62
N LYS A 40 -8.66 4.68 1.43
CA LYS A 40 -8.06 4.19 0.19
C LYS A 40 -6.74 4.90 -0.14
N SER A 41 -6.69 6.21 0.01
CA SER A 41 -5.47 7.00 -0.19
C SER A 41 -4.37 6.64 0.80
N SER A 42 -4.72 6.36 2.07
CA SER A 42 -3.77 5.86 3.08
C SER A 42 -3.16 4.52 2.66
N ILE A 43 -3.98 3.55 2.25
CA ILE A 43 -3.52 2.22 1.78
C ILE A 43 -2.62 2.33 0.53
N LEU A 44 -2.91 3.25 -0.39
CA LEU A 44 -2.06 3.49 -1.56
C LEU A 44 -0.73 4.12 -1.17
N SER A 45 -0.75 5.08 -0.24
CA SER A 45 0.45 5.72 0.29
C SER A 45 1.37 4.71 0.98
N VAL A 46 0.81 3.70 1.67
CA VAL A 46 1.57 2.56 2.20
C VAL A 46 2.32 1.80 1.09
N ASN A 47 1.71 1.58 -0.07
CA ASN A 47 2.39 0.92 -1.19
C ASN A 47 3.52 1.78 -1.75
N TYR A 48 3.32 3.10 -1.85
CA TYR A 48 4.38 4.03 -2.26
C TYR A 48 5.52 4.08 -1.24
N ALA A 49 5.21 3.98 0.06
CA ALA A 49 6.21 3.90 1.11
C ALA A 49 7.03 2.60 0.99
N LEU A 50 6.42 1.44 0.70
CA LEU A 50 7.16 0.20 0.42
C LEU A 50 8.16 0.35 -0.74
N GLU A 51 7.72 0.99 -1.83
CA GLU A 51 8.57 1.26 -3.00
C GLU A 51 9.71 2.24 -2.66
N ALA A 52 9.40 3.31 -1.95
CA ALA A 52 10.39 4.30 -1.51
C ALA A 52 11.43 3.66 -0.59
N ALA A 53 11.00 2.84 0.38
CA ALA A 53 11.88 2.14 1.32
C ALA A 53 12.85 1.20 0.60
N VAL A 54 12.35 0.36 -0.31
CA VAL A 54 13.22 -0.59 -1.01
C VAL A 54 14.20 0.11 -1.94
N ASN A 55 13.80 1.22 -2.57
CA ASN A 55 14.71 2.03 -3.37
C ASN A 55 15.82 2.65 -2.50
N SER A 56 15.51 3.11 -1.28
CA SER A 56 16.56 3.55 -0.33
C SER A 56 17.53 2.43 0.01
N PHE A 57 17.03 1.20 0.20
CA PHE A 57 17.89 0.07 0.52
C PHE A 57 18.76 -0.38 -0.65
N LEU A 58 18.31 -0.18 -1.89
CA LEU A 58 19.11 -0.47 -3.09
C LEU A 58 20.38 0.39 -3.18
N GLU A 59 20.39 1.60 -2.61
CA GLU A 59 21.59 2.44 -2.53
C GLU A 59 22.71 1.79 -1.70
N SER A 60 22.40 0.82 -0.84
CA SER A 60 23.41 0.03 -0.11
C SER A 60 24.10 -1.04 -0.97
N VAL A 61 23.65 -1.22 -2.21
CA VAL A 61 24.14 -2.25 -3.13
C VAL A 61 25.01 -1.58 -4.18
N ASP A 62 26.29 -1.99 -4.27
CA ASP A 62 27.21 -1.48 -5.29
C ASP A 62 26.89 -2.12 -6.65
N LEU A 63 26.09 -1.41 -7.46
CA LEU A 63 25.65 -1.86 -8.76
C LEU A 63 26.32 -1.06 -9.87
N ASN A 64 26.87 -1.77 -10.86
CA ASN A 64 27.19 -1.12 -12.13
C ASN A 64 25.91 -0.67 -12.86
N SER A 65 26.05 0.30 -13.76
CA SER A 65 24.93 0.90 -14.48
C SER A 65 24.07 -0.10 -15.26
N LYS A 66 24.65 -1.20 -15.75
CA LYS A 66 23.89 -2.23 -16.47
C LYS A 66 22.98 -3.02 -15.54
N ILE A 67 23.48 -3.40 -14.36
CA ILE A 67 22.70 -4.16 -13.37
C ILE A 67 21.65 -3.25 -12.72
N SER A 68 22.02 -2.02 -12.37
CA SER A 68 21.08 -1.01 -11.82
C SER A 68 19.84 -0.84 -12.72
N ASN A 69 20.04 -0.64 -14.04
CA ASN A 69 18.95 -0.54 -15.00
C ASN A 69 18.03 -1.79 -15.09
N GLN A 70 18.54 -2.96 -14.74
CA GLN A 70 17.74 -4.19 -14.68
C GLN A 70 16.94 -4.26 -13.38
N VAL A 71 17.58 -3.96 -12.25
CA VAL A 71 16.98 -3.95 -10.92
C VAL A 71 15.86 -2.92 -10.82
N ASP A 72 15.95 -1.79 -11.53
CA ASP A 72 14.89 -0.79 -11.58
C ASP A 72 13.54 -1.33 -12.09
N ARG A 73 13.58 -2.36 -12.94
CA ARG A 73 12.38 -3.01 -13.50
C ARG A 73 11.80 -4.08 -12.60
N PHE A 74 12.47 -4.41 -11.50
CA PHE A 74 12.00 -5.43 -10.56
C PHE A 74 10.76 -4.93 -9.85
N SER A 75 9.87 -5.87 -9.52
CA SER A 75 8.77 -5.57 -8.60
C SER A 75 9.32 -5.18 -7.23
N THR A 76 8.54 -4.46 -6.44
CA THR A 76 8.93 -4.03 -5.09
C THR A 76 9.47 -5.19 -4.24
N LEU A 77 8.79 -6.34 -4.24
CA LEU A 77 9.24 -7.51 -3.49
C LEU A 77 10.49 -8.17 -4.07
N ASP A 78 10.69 -8.12 -5.38
CA ASP A 78 11.88 -8.68 -6.01
C ASP A 78 13.11 -7.79 -5.76
N LYS A 79 12.92 -6.48 -5.57
CA LYS A 79 13.97 -5.59 -5.06
C LYS A 79 14.37 -5.97 -3.62
N PHE A 80 13.41 -6.24 -2.74
CA PHE A 80 13.69 -6.73 -1.37
C PHE A 80 14.44 -8.06 -1.38
N ASP A 81 14.02 -9.00 -2.24
CA ASP A 81 14.67 -10.30 -2.43
C ASP A 81 16.10 -10.13 -2.94
N PHE A 82 16.31 -9.26 -3.93
CA PHE A 82 17.62 -8.94 -4.47
C PHE A 82 18.58 -8.39 -3.39
N ILE A 83 18.12 -7.49 -2.53
CA ILE A 83 18.90 -6.94 -1.41
C ILE A 83 19.36 -8.05 -0.46
N LEU A 84 18.46 -8.97 -0.08
CA LEU A 84 18.82 -10.10 0.81
C LEU A 84 19.79 -11.07 0.14
N GLN A 85 19.59 -11.36 -1.14
CA GLN A 85 20.50 -12.20 -1.90
C GLN A 85 21.89 -11.58 -1.98
N TRP A 86 21.96 -10.26 -2.19
CA TRP A 86 23.23 -9.55 -2.25
C TRP A 86 23.99 -9.56 -0.92
N HIS A 87 23.32 -9.15 0.17
CA HIS A 87 24.00 -8.95 1.45
C HIS A 87 24.16 -10.23 2.28
N LYS A 88 23.28 -11.22 2.10
CA LYS A 88 23.21 -12.42 2.95
C LYS A 88 23.22 -13.73 2.17
N GLY A 89 23.09 -13.71 0.84
CA GLY A 89 23.00 -14.93 0.04
C GLY A 89 21.73 -15.74 0.28
N ILE A 90 20.69 -15.12 0.87
CA ILE A 90 19.40 -15.77 1.15
C ILE A 90 18.29 -15.13 0.32
N SER A 91 17.26 -15.92 0.00
CA SER A 91 16.06 -15.39 -0.64
C SER A 91 15.07 -14.84 0.39
N LEU A 92 14.26 -13.87 -0.03
CA LEU A 92 13.14 -13.36 0.76
C LEU A 92 12.19 -14.51 1.15
N PRO A 93 11.92 -14.75 2.44
CA PRO A 93 11.04 -15.83 2.87
C PRO A 93 9.59 -15.62 2.43
N ARG A 94 9.22 -16.15 1.25
CA ARG A 94 7.89 -15.98 0.65
C ARG A 94 6.77 -16.69 1.43
N GLY A 95 7.11 -17.65 2.27
CA GLY A 95 6.19 -18.36 3.15
C GLY A 95 5.83 -17.60 4.44
N GLU A 96 6.60 -16.58 4.80
CA GLU A 96 6.39 -15.81 6.03
C GLU A 96 5.17 -14.89 5.92
N LYS A 97 4.48 -14.72 7.05
CA LYS A 97 3.23 -13.94 7.13
C LYS A 97 3.44 -12.53 6.60
N GLU A 98 4.50 -11.87 7.01
CA GLU A 98 4.81 -10.47 6.64
C GLU A 98 4.98 -10.34 5.12
N THR A 99 5.70 -11.27 4.48
CA THR A 99 5.88 -11.28 3.03
C THR A 99 4.56 -11.52 2.30
N GLN A 100 3.74 -12.46 2.78
CA GLN A 100 2.44 -12.75 2.17
C GLN A 100 1.47 -11.57 2.27
N VAL A 101 1.47 -10.88 3.42
CA VAL A 101 0.66 -9.69 3.66
C VAL A 101 1.08 -8.56 2.71
N VAL A 102 2.38 -8.25 2.62
CA VAL A 102 2.88 -7.21 1.70
C VAL A 102 2.61 -7.56 0.25
N LYS A 103 2.83 -8.82 -0.15
CA LYS A 103 2.47 -9.30 -1.49
C LYS A 103 1.00 -8.98 -1.79
N ARG A 104 0.11 -9.22 -0.83
CA ARG A 104 -1.31 -8.97 -1.02
C ARG A 104 -1.63 -7.47 -1.09
N LEU A 105 -0.96 -6.62 -0.31
CA LEU A 105 -1.11 -5.16 -0.41
C LEU A 105 -0.74 -4.65 -1.81
N ILE A 106 0.36 -5.16 -2.37
CA ILE A 106 0.79 -4.82 -3.74
C ILE A 106 -0.22 -5.32 -4.77
N GLU A 107 -0.75 -6.53 -4.62
CA GLU A 107 -1.82 -7.05 -5.49
C GLU A 107 -3.08 -6.18 -5.43
N LEU A 108 -3.48 -5.72 -4.24
CA LEU A 108 -4.63 -4.81 -4.08
C LEU A 108 -4.41 -3.49 -4.83
N ARG A 109 -3.22 -2.88 -4.70
CA ARG A 109 -2.83 -1.69 -5.49
C ARG A 109 -2.89 -1.99 -6.99
N ASN A 110 -2.29 -3.08 -7.44
CA ASN A 110 -2.22 -3.44 -8.86
C ASN A 110 -3.62 -3.60 -9.46
N ASN A 111 -4.54 -4.25 -8.75
CA ASN A 111 -5.92 -4.41 -9.19
C ASN A 111 -6.66 -3.07 -9.32
N LEU A 112 -6.29 -2.08 -8.50
CA LEU A 112 -6.88 -0.76 -8.56
C LEU A 112 -6.37 0.05 -9.75
N VAL A 113 -5.07 0.04 -10.02
CA VAL A 113 -4.44 0.87 -11.07
C VAL A 113 -4.46 0.19 -12.45
N HIS A 114 -4.69 -1.12 -12.50
CA HIS A 114 -4.84 -1.91 -13.73
C HIS A 114 -6.19 -2.66 -13.71
N PRO A 115 -7.32 -1.94 -13.70
CA PRO A 115 -8.64 -2.57 -13.57
C PRO A 115 -8.94 -3.45 -14.78
N LYS A 116 -9.34 -4.69 -14.51
CA LYS A 116 -9.95 -5.56 -15.54
C LYS A 116 -11.39 -5.11 -15.78
N VAL A 117 -11.79 -4.98 -17.04
CA VAL A 117 -13.19 -4.70 -17.41
C VAL A 117 -14.07 -5.85 -16.93
N LYS A 118 -15.13 -5.52 -16.20
CA LYS A 118 -16.13 -6.47 -15.68
C LYS A 118 -17.53 -5.95 -15.99
N THR A 119 -18.43 -6.85 -16.37
CA THR A 119 -19.86 -6.56 -16.48
C THR A 119 -20.53 -6.99 -15.19
N THR A 120 -21.16 -6.04 -14.49
CA THR A 120 -21.91 -6.31 -13.25
C THR A 120 -23.37 -6.00 -13.47
N ARG A 121 -24.27 -6.87 -13.01
CA ARG A 121 -25.70 -6.59 -12.90
C ARG A 121 -25.98 -6.12 -11.48
N LEU A 122 -26.64 -4.97 -11.34
CA LEU A 122 -27.00 -4.38 -10.05
C LEU A 122 -28.50 -4.15 -10.03
N ASP A 123 -29.12 -4.53 -8.93
CA ASP A 123 -30.49 -4.12 -8.65
C ASP A 123 -30.48 -2.67 -8.17
N VAL A 124 -31.33 -1.84 -8.76
CA VAL A 124 -31.39 -0.40 -8.49
C VAL A 124 -32.77 -0.05 -7.97
N MET A 125 -32.81 0.45 -6.73
CA MET A 125 -34.01 1.03 -6.17
C MET A 125 -34.19 2.45 -6.71
N THR A 126 -35.39 2.74 -7.21
CA THR A 126 -35.76 4.09 -7.65
C THR A 126 -36.80 4.64 -6.70
N SER A 127 -36.50 5.79 -6.07
CA SER A 127 -37.44 6.51 -5.22
C SER A 127 -37.74 7.88 -5.80
N ARG A 128 -38.96 8.39 -5.57
CA ARG A 128 -39.32 9.77 -5.91
C ARG A 128 -38.71 10.70 -4.86
N SER A 129 -38.15 11.83 -5.30
CA SER A 129 -37.67 12.87 -4.38
C SER A 129 -38.47 14.15 -4.60
N ASP A 130 -38.77 14.85 -3.51
CA ASP A 130 -39.53 16.11 -3.50
C ASP A 130 -38.63 17.34 -3.70
N GLY A 131 -37.36 17.14 -4.08
CA GLY A 131 -36.37 18.19 -4.38
C GLY A 131 -36.20 18.50 -5.88
N GLU A 132 -35.09 19.14 -6.26
CA GLU A 132 -34.77 19.52 -7.66
C GLU A 132 -34.73 18.34 -8.65
N PHE A 133 -34.51 17.11 -8.16
CA PHE A 133 -34.53 15.89 -8.96
C PHE A 133 -35.79 15.07 -8.66
N LEU A 134 -36.57 14.76 -9.69
CA LEU A 134 -37.83 14.02 -9.55
C LEU A 134 -37.63 12.55 -9.07
N TYR A 135 -36.51 11.94 -9.42
CA TYR A 135 -36.19 10.54 -9.12
C TYR A 135 -34.75 10.40 -8.62
N CYS A 136 -34.57 9.55 -7.61
CA CYS A 136 -33.26 9.13 -7.10
C CYS A 136 -33.09 7.63 -7.32
N HIS A 137 -31.95 7.25 -7.89
CA HIS A 137 -31.58 5.86 -8.12
C HIS A 137 -30.46 5.46 -7.15
N LYS A 138 -30.70 4.43 -6.34
CA LYS A 138 -29.70 3.90 -5.41
C LYS A 138 -29.52 2.41 -5.69
N ALA A 139 -28.29 2.01 -5.98
CA ALA A 139 -27.96 0.59 -6.08
C ALA A 139 -28.22 -0.07 -4.72
N ASP A 140 -28.84 -1.26 -4.74
CA ASP A 140 -28.97 -2.09 -3.55
C ASP A 140 -27.60 -2.75 -3.28
N VAL A 141 -26.83 -2.15 -2.38
CA VAL A 141 -25.47 -2.60 -2.03
C VAL A 141 -25.47 -3.48 -0.77
N SER A 142 -26.58 -4.16 -0.47
CA SER A 142 -26.76 -5.02 0.71
C SER A 142 -25.96 -6.35 0.67
N GLY A 143 -24.76 -6.32 0.08
CA GLY A 143 -23.83 -7.44 0.04
C GLY A 143 -22.78 -7.38 1.15
N SER A 144 -22.47 -8.52 1.76
CA SER A 144 -21.24 -8.69 2.55
C SER A 144 -20.03 -8.51 1.63
N PHE A 145 -19.12 -7.58 1.95
CA PHE A 145 -17.89 -7.42 1.17
C PHE A 145 -16.95 -8.61 1.41
N ASP A 146 -16.34 -9.11 0.33
CA ASP A 146 -15.35 -10.16 0.46
C ASP A 146 -14.12 -9.66 1.23
N ILE A 147 -13.68 -10.45 2.22
CA ILE A 147 -12.52 -10.14 3.05
C ILE A 147 -11.34 -11.02 2.63
N CYS A 148 -10.15 -10.43 2.53
CA CYS A 148 -8.93 -11.18 2.32
C CYS A 148 -8.59 -12.03 3.55
N LYS A 149 -8.42 -13.34 3.38
CA LYS A 149 -8.07 -14.24 4.50
C LYS A 149 -6.72 -13.94 5.13
N ILE A 150 -5.77 -13.38 4.36
CA ILE A 150 -4.40 -13.10 4.79
C ILE A 150 -4.33 -11.75 5.49
N THR A 151 -4.68 -10.66 4.81
CA THR A 151 -4.60 -9.31 5.39
C THR A 151 -5.76 -9.00 6.33
N LYS A 152 -6.88 -9.71 6.22
CA LYS A 152 -8.17 -9.35 6.86
C LYS A 152 -8.78 -8.04 6.35
N MET A 153 -8.21 -7.45 5.31
CA MET A 153 -8.77 -6.27 4.66
C MET A 153 -9.86 -6.64 3.67
N THR A 154 -10.76 -5.70 3.41
CA THR A 154 -11.74 -5.82 2.34
C THR A 154 -11.06 -6.00 0.97
N LEU A 155 -11.65 -6.77 0.06
CA LEU A 155 -11.14 -6.94 -1.31
C LEU A 155 -11.64 -5.87 -2.27
N ASP A 156 -12.80 -5.30 -2.01
CA ASP A 156 -13.33 -4.18 -2.77
C ASP A 156 -12.74 -2.86 -2.28
N SER A 157 -12.07 -2.16 -3.20
CA SER A 157 -11.48 -0.84 -2.92
C SER A 157 -12.53 0.25 -2.69
N SER A 158 -13.79 0.03 -3.08
CA SER A 158 -14.88 0.98 -2.88
C SER A 158 -15.42 0.99 -1.44
N SER A 159 -15.03 -0.02 -0.65
CA SER A 159 -15.49 -0.24 0.73
C SER A 159 -14.36 -0.22 1.74
N TYR A 160 -13.17 0.27 1.37
CA TYR A 160 -12.07 0.45 2.32
C TYR A 160 -12.46 1.37 3.47
N SER A 161 -12.06 0.95 4.67
CA SER A 161 -12.37 1.58 5.93
C SER A 161 -11.09 2.02 6.66
N PRO A 162 -11.22 2.84 7.72
CA PRO A 162 -10.08 3.17 8.57
C PRO A 162 -9.40 1.91 9.15
N ALA A 163 -10.16 0.86 9.45
CA ALA A 163 -9.60 -0.41 9.94
C ALA A 163 -8.69 -1.08 8.89
N ASP A 164 -9.08 -1.07 7.61
CA ASP A 164 -8.23 -1.57 6.52
C ASP A 164 -6.93 -0.76 6.41
N SER A 165 -7.02 0.55 6.59
CA SER A 165 -5.88 1.46 6.53
C SER A 165 -4.89 1.21 7.67
N LEU A 166 -5.40 1.02 8.90
CA LEU A 166 -4.59 0.66 10.05
C LEU A 166 -3.85 -0.67 9.81
N ILE A 167 -4.54 -1.67 9.27
CA ILE A 167 -3.91 -2.95 8.91
C ILE A 167 -2.77 -2.74 7.93
N ALA A 168 -2.96 -1.92 6.88
CA ALA A 168 -1.92 -1.64 5.90
C ALA A 168 -0.69 -0.95 6.54
N LEU A 169 -0.91 0.06 7.38
CA LEU A 169 0.15 0.76 8.12
C LEU A 169 0.95 -0.19 9.02
N GLN A 170 0.25 -0.99 9.82
CA GLN A 170 0.88 -1.98 10.71
C GLN A 170 1.65 -3.04 9.92
N SER A 171 1.12 -3.45 8.76
CA SER A 171 1.74 -4.44 7.89
C SER A 171 3.06 -3.94 7.28
N LEU A 172 3.11 -2.67 6.86
CA LEU A 172 4.35 -2.02 6.40
C LEU A 172 5.41 -2.07 7.50
N VAL A 173 5.07 -1.56 8.69
CA VAL A 173 6.01 -1.48 9.82
C VAL A 173 6.48 -2.87 10.23
N ALA A 174 5.56 -3.83 10.36
CA ALA A 174 5.90 -5.21 10.72
C ALA A 174 6.84 -5.86 9.68
N PHE A 175 6.56 -5.66 8.39
CA PHE A 175 7.42 -6.17 7.33
C PHE A 175 8.80 -5.53 7.35
N LEU A 176 8.90 -4.19 7.47
CA LEU A 176 10.19 -3.50 7.50
C LEU A 176 11.02 -3.88 8.73
N ASN A 177 10.39 -3.99 9.91
CA ASN A 177 11.09 -4.45 11.12
C ASN A 177 11.60 -5.89 10.94
N LYS A 178 10.75 -6.80 10.43
CA LYS A 178 11.15 -8.19 10.18
C LYS A 178 12.26 -8.27 9.14
N PHE A 179 12.19 -7.44 8.10
CA PHE A 179 13.19 -7.37 7.05
C PHE A 179 14.53 -6.87 7.60
N ILE A 180 14.56 -5.75 8.32
CA ILE A 180 15.78 -5.11 8.81
C ILE A 180 16.40 -5.89 9.97
N GLU A 181 15.62 -6.23 10.99
CA GLU A 181 16.14 -6.84 12.22
C GLU A 181 16.31 -8.36 12.07
N GLY A 182 15.42 -9.00 11.30
CA GLY A 182 15.37 -10.46 11.19
C GLY A 182 16.15 -11.02 10.02
N TRP A 183 15.79 -10.63 8.79
CA TRP A 183 16.33 -11.26 7.58
C TRP A 183 17.64 -10.62 7.11
N TRP A 184 17.67 -9.28 7.05
CA TRP A 184 18.88 -8.55 6.69
C TRP A 184 19.81 -8.43 7.89
N GLY A 185 19.30 -8.31 9.11
CA GLY A 185 20.12 -8.19 10.31
C GLY A 185 21.15 -7.07 10.20
N ILE A 186 20.69 -5.86 9.86
CA ILE A 186 21.53 -4.66 9.98
C ILE A 186 21.75 -4.46 11.48
N ASP A 187 22.93 -4.85 11.96
CA ASP A 187 23.34 -4.61 13.34
C ASP A 187 23.37 -3.08 13.54
N LEU A 188 22.43 -2.53 14.31
CA LEU A 188 22.40 -1.10 14.69
C LEU A 188 23.49 -0.77 15.75
N ARG A 189 24.63 -1.47 15.70
CA ARG A 189 25.73 -1.32 16.66
C ARG A 189 26.76 -0.31 16.19
#